data_AF-A0A937D1A2-F1
#
_entry.id   AF-A0A937D1A2-F1
#
_cell.length_a   1.000
_cell.length_b   1.000
_cell.length_c   1.000
_cell.angle_alpha   90.00
_cell.angle_beta   90.00
_cell.angle_gamma   90.00
#
_symmetry.space_group_name_H-M   'P 1'
#
loop_
_entity.id
_entity.type
_entity.pdbx_description
1 polymer ?
#
loop_
_entity_poly.entity_id
_entity_poly.type
_entity_poly.pdbx_seq_one_letter_code
_entity_poly.pdbx_strand_id
1 'polypeptide(L)' 'MKTAAEYRKHAEECRALAKQVPEGEHRDQLLEMAKTWDNLARDREKLVHNHPELDTSKKPPKA' A
#
# COMPACT_ATOMS: atom_id res chain seq x y z
N MET A 1 12.61 1.35 2.55
CA MET A 1 11.25 1.62 3.03
C MET A 1 10.29 1.50 1.85
N LYS A 2 9.10 0.94 2.07
CA LYS A 2 8.11 0.74 1.00
C LYS A 2 7.54 2.08 0.53
N THR A 3 7.32 2.22 -0.78
CA THR A 3 6.73 3.41 -1.40
C THR A 3 5.21 3.36 -1.38
N ALA A 4 4.54 4.51 -1.59
CA ALA A 4 3.08 4.52 -1.70
C ALA A 4 2.56 3.61 -2.85
N ALA A 5 3.32 3.52 -3.93
CA ALA A 5 3.03 2.60 -5.04
C ALA A 5 3.06 1.13 -4.60
N GLU A 6 4.00 0.73 -3.74
CA GLU A 6 4.04 -0.63 -3.18
C GLU A 6 2.85 -0.91 -2.27
N TYR A 7 2.42 0.07 -1.46
CA TYR A 7 1.23 -0.07 -0.62
C TYR A 7 -0.05 -0.23 -1.46
N ARG A 8 -0.22 0.55 -2.54
CA ARG A 8 -1.34 0.35 -3.48
C ARG A 8 -1.29 -1.03 -4.13
N LYS A 9 -0.10 -1.48 -4.56
CA LYS A 9 0.06 -2.80 -5.15
C LYS A 9 -0.35 -3.92 -4.18
N HIS A 10 0.07 -3.83 -2.91
CA HIS A 10 -0.37 -4.76 -1.87
C HIS A 10 -1.89 -4.71 -1.62
N ALA A 11 -2.49 -3.52 -1.64
CA ALA A 11 -3.93 -3.38 -1.51
C ALA A 11 -4.68 -4.07 -2.67
N GLU A 12 -4.19 -3.92 -3.90
CA GLU A 12 -4.74 -4.58 -5.08
C GLU A 12 -4.55 -6.11 -5.02
N GLU A 13 -3.39 -6.59 -4.60
CA GLU A 13 -3.13 -8.02 -4.40
C GLU A 13 -4.06 -8.62 -3.32
N CYS A 14 -4.25 -7.92 -2.20
CA CYS A 14 -5.19 -8.35 -1.16
C CYS A 14 -6.63 -8.39 -1.68
N ARG A 15 -7.06 -7.42 -2.51
CA ARG A 15 -8.39 -7.45 -3.16
C ARG A 15 -8.52 -8.57 -4.18
N ALA A 16 -7.46 -8.82 -4.96
CA ALA A 16 -7.45 -9.88 -5.96
C ALA A 16 -7.51 -11.27 -5.30
N LEU A 17 -6.84 -11.44 -4.16
CA LEU A 17 -6.96 -12.63 -3.31
C LEU A 17 -8.36 -12.73 -2.70
N ALA A 18 -8.89 -11.64 -2.15
CA ALA A 18 -10.25 -11.61 -1.58
C ALA A 18 -11.34 -11.99 -2.60
N LYS A 19 -11.13 -11.76 -3.91
CA LYS A 19 -12.04 -12.20 -4.97
C LYS A 19 -11.97 -13.69 -5.27
N GLN A 20 -10.82 -14.32 -4.98
CA GLN A 20 -10.59 -15.76 -5.17
C GLN A 20 -10.93 -16.57 -3.92
N VAL A 21 -11.00 -15.92 -2.76
CA VAL A 21 -11.40 -16.53 -1.49
C VAL A 21 -12.93 -16.54 -1.37
N PRO A 22 -13.55 -17.66 -0.98
CA PRO A 22 -14.98 -17.73 -0.70
C PRO A 22 -15.43 -16.70 0.34
N GLU A 23 -16.71 -16.36 0.31
CA GLU A 23 -17.32 -15.47 1.31
C GLU A 23 -17.17 -16.05 2.72
N GLY A 24 -16.61 -15.25 3.61
CA GLY A 24 -16.27 -15.65 4.97
C GLY A 24 -15.27 -14.69 5.60
N GLU A 25 -14.93 -14.96 6.85
CA GLU A 25 -14.09 -14.09 7.69
C GLU A 25 -12.73 -13.77 7.05
N HIS A 26 -12.15 -14.73 6.31
CA HIS A 26 -10.90 -14.57 5.60
C HIS A 26 -10.97 -13.54 4.45
N ARG A 27 -12.11 -13.48 3.74
CA ARG A 27 -12.34 -12.50 2.67
C ARG A 27 -12.47 -11.10 3.27
N ASP A 28 -13.23 -10.97 4.36
CA ASP A 28 -13.38 -9.69 5.08
C ASP A 28 -12.04 -9.18 5.62
N GLN A 29 -11.22 -10.05 6.23
CA GLN A 29 -9.88 -9.69 6.69
C GLN A 29 -8.97 -9.20 5.54
N LEU A 30 -9.00 -9.86 4.38
CA LEU A 30 -8.23 -9.43 3.20
C LEU A 30 -8.70 -8.07 2.67
N LEU A 31 -10.02 -7.82 2.66
CA LEU A 31 -10.59 -6.54 2.26
C LEU A 31 -10.24 -5.42 3.24
N GLU A 32 -10.26 -5.71 4.54
CA GLU A 32 -9.89 -4.76 5.59
C GLU A 32 -8.39 -4.43 5.55
N MET A 33 -7.54 -5.45 5.35
CA MET A 33 -6.12 -5.25 5.06
C MET A 33 -5.91 -4.38 3.82
N ALA A 34 -6.59 -4.68 2.71
CA ALA A 34 -6.47 -3.88 1.51
C ALA A 34 -6.85 -2.41 1.73
N LYS A 35 -7.89 -2.16 2.53
CA LYS A 35 -8.33 -0.81 2.89
C LYS A 35 -7.28 -0.09 3.76
N THR A 36 -6.64 -0.82 4.67
CA THR A 36 -5.55 -0.30 5.50
C THR A 36 -4.33 0.07 4.66
N TRP A 37 -3.94 -0.79 3.72
CA TRP A 37 -2.85 -0.51 2.78
C TRP A 37 -3.14 0.70 1.87
N ASP A 38 -4.37 0.86 1.39
CA ASP A 38 -4.78 2.02 0.60
C ASP A 38 -4.70 3.33 1.41
N ASN A 39 -5.13 3.30 2.67
CA ASN A 39 -4.99 4.44 3.57
C ASN A 39 -3.52 4.79 3.84
N LEU A 40 -2.67 3.79 4.09
CA LEU A 40 -1.22 3.97 4.26
C LEU A 40 -0.57 4.54 3.00
N ALA A 41 -0.98 4.08 1.81
CA ALA A 41 -0.51 4.61 0.54
C ALA A 41 -0.86 6.09 0.40
N ARG A 42 -2.12 6.47 0.67
CA ARG A 42 -2.61 7.85 0.57
C ARG A 42 -1.94 8.77 1.59
N ASP A 43 -1.73 8.29 2.81
CA ASP A 43 -1.02 9.03 3.84
C ASP A 43 0.45 9.23 3.45
N ARG A 44 1.10 8.19 2.92
CA ARG A 44 2.46 8.27 2.38
C ARG A 44 2.56 9.20 1.18
N GLU A 45 1.59 9.21 0.26
CA GLU A 45 1.54 10.16 -0.86
C GLU A 45 1.42 11.59 -0.37
N LYS A 46 0.55 11.87 0.61
CA LYS A 46 0.43 13.20 1.21
C LYS A 46 1.71 13.61 1.92
N LEU A 47 2.32 12.69 2.66
CA LEU A 47 3.57 12.92 3.38
C LEU A 47 4.70 13.24 2.39
N VAL A 48 4.85 12.46 1.32
CA VAL A 48 5.85 12.68 0.27
C VAL A 48 5.56 13.95 -0.54
N HIS A 49 4.29 14.27 -0.77
CA HIS A 49 3.89 15.52 -1.44
C HIS A 49 4.30 16.75 -0.63
N ASN A 50 4.09 16.71 0.70
CA ASN A 50 4.47 17.80 1.60
C ASN A 50 5.97 17.80 1.94
N HIS A 51 6.59 16.62 1.99
CA HIS A 51 7.99 16.39 2.31
C HIS A 51 8.62 15.48 1.24
N PRO A 52 9.02 16.05 0.09
CA PRO A 52 9.64 15.30 -0.99
C PRO A 52 10.99 14.67 -0.60
N GLU A 53 11.60 15.12 0.51
CA GLU A 53 12.77 14.51 1.15
C GLU A 53 12.51 13.12 1.75
N LEU A 54 11.25 12.80 2.07
CA LEU A 54 10.83 11.49 2.58
C LEU A 54 10.46 10.51 1.46
N ASP A 55 10.59 10.95 0.20
CA ASP A 55 10.48 10.07 -0.96
C ASP A 55 11.69 9.12 -1.01
N THR A 56 11.55 7.99 -0.32
CA THR A 56 12.54 6.91 -0.33
C THR A 56 12.57 6.16 -1.67
N SER A 57 11.79 6.58 -2.66
CA SER A 57 11.85 6.10 -4.06
C SER A 57 13.13 6.59 -4.76
N LYS A 58 13.70 7.72 -4.33
CA LYS A 58 15.05 8.12 -4.70
C LYS A 58 16.07 7.30 -3.91
N LYS A 59 16.63 6.26 -4.53
CA LYS A 59 17.92 5.68 -4.09
C LYS A 59 18.91 6.82 -3.83
N PRO A 60 19.72 6.78 -2.75
CA PRO A 60 20.85 7.68 -2.66
C PRO A 60 21.75 7.45 -3.89
N PRO A 61 22.30 8.50 -4.52
CA PRO A 61 23.36 8.29 -5.50
C PRO A 61 24.47 7.52 -4.79
N LYS A 62 24.85 6.38 -5.36
CA LYS A 62 26.04 5.64 -4.93
C LYS A 62 27.20 6.65 -4.96
N ALA A 63 27.78 6.90 -3.77
CA ALA A 63 29.03 7.63 -3.62
C ALA A 63 30.17 6.90 -4.35
#